data_AF-A0A8H3YLG2-F1
#
_entry.id   AF-A0A8H3YLG2-F1
#
_cell.length_a   1.000
_cell.length_b   1.000
_cell.length_c   1.000
_cell.angle_alpha   90.00
_cell.angle_beta   90.00
_cell.angle_gamma   90.00
#
_symmetry.space_group_name_H-M   'P 1'
#
loop_
_entity.id
_entity.type
_entity.pdbx_description
1 polymer ?
#
loop_
_entity_poly.entity_id
_entity_poly.type
_entity_poly.pdbx_seq_one_letter_code
_entity_poly.pdbx_strand_id
1 'polypeptide(L)'
;MLLAEPALLEPVYLVEIQVPEQAMGGIYGVLTRRRGHVFEEAQRPGTPLYNIKAYLPVNESFGFVADLRSNTAGQAFPQSVFDHYQVLPGVPSDKTTKAGGIVEAMRIKKGLKPDCPAYTDYYDKL
;
A
#
# COMPACT_ATOMS: atom_id res chain seq x y z
N MET A 1 10.18 -24.10 -10.35
CA MET A 1 9.50 -22.79 -10.45
C MET A 1 9.90 -21.79 -9.35
N LEU A 2 10.66 -22.18 -8.31
CA LEU A 2 11.20 -21.25 -7.28
C LEU A 2 12.51 -20.53 -7.67
N LEU A 3 13.15 -20.96 -8.75
CA LEU A 3 14.41 -20.38 -9.26
C LEU A 3 14.21 -19.08 -10.07
N ALA A 4 12.96 -18.65 -10.30
CA ALA A 4 12.62 -17.48 -11.10
C ALA A 4 12.26 -16.26 -10.23
N GLU A 5 12.90 -16.13 -9.06
CA GLU A 5 12.76 -14.99 -8.14
C GLU A 5 11.28 -14.59 -7.90
N PRO A 6 10.49 -15.46 -7.24
CA PRO A 6 9.07 -15.19 -7.03
C PRO A 6 8.85 -13.91 -6.22
N ALA A 7 7.85 -13.13 -6.60
CA ALA A 7 7.48 -11.88 -5.94
C ALA A 7 6.03 -11.91 -5.44
N LEU A 8 5.75 -11.15 -4.38
CA LEU A 8 4.39 -10.95 -3.88
C LEU A 8 3.82 -9.64 -4.45
N LEU A 9 2.56 -9.65 -4.85
CA LEU A 9 1.86 -8.45 -5.30
C LEU A 9 0.97 -7.91 -4.17
N GLU A 10 1.04 -6.62 -3.89
CA GLU A 10 0.10 -5.90 -3.04
C GLU A 10 -0.90 -5.11 -3.89
N PRO A 11 -2.19 -5.08 -3.51
CA PRO A 11 -3.16 -4.21 -4.17
C PRO A 11 -2.94 -2.75 -3.76
N VAL A 12 -3.19 -1.83 -4.69
CA VAL A 12 -3.03 -0.38 -4.53
C VAL A 12 -4.33 0.32 -4.88
N TYR A 13 -4.70 1.30 -4.04
CA TYR A 13 -5.81 2.20 -4.29
C TYR A 13 -5.35 3.46 -5.02
N LEU A 14 -6.16 3.95 -5.95
CA LEU A 14 -6.18 5.33 -6.36
C LEU A 14 -7.06 6.10 -5.37
N VAL A 15 -6.45 7.06 -4.69
CA VAL A 15 -7.12 7.92 -3.71
C VAL A 15 -7.22 9.32 -4.30
N GLU A 16 -8.44 9.82 -4.41
CA GLU A 16 -8.73 11.21 -4.73
C GLU A 16 -9.15 11.95 -3.46
N ILE A 17 -8.49 13.06 -3.14
CA ILE A 17 -8.72 13.84 -1.93
C ILE A 17 -9.08 15.26 -2.31
N GLN A 18 -10.25 15.70 -1.87
CA GLN A 18 -10.66 17.10 -1.98
C GLN A 18 -10.34 17.82 -0.68
N VAL A 19 -9.62 18.94 -0.75
CA VAL A 19 -9.19 19.72 0.42
C VAL A 19 -9.07 21.22 0.08
N PRO A 20 -9.30 22.13 1.03
CA PRO A 20 -8.89 23.52 0.89
C PRO A 20 -7.36 23.68 0.95
N GLU A 21 -6.82 24.68 0.25
CA GLU A 21 -5.37 24.96 0.21
C GLU A 21 -4.72 25.05 1.60
N GLN A 22 -5.43 25.66 2.57
CA GLN A 22 -4.97 25.87 3.93
C GLN A 22 -4.67 24.58 4.70
N ALA A 23 -5.35 23.48 4.36
CA ALA A 23 -5.23 22.18 5.03
C ALA A 23 -4.43 21.15 4.20
N MET A 24 -3.90 21.57 3.04
CA MET A 24 -3.21 20.68 2.10
C MET A 24 -1.94 20.05 2.70
N GLY A 25 -1.19 20.79 3.53
CA GLY A 25 0.03 20.29 4.17
C GLY A 25 -0.19 19.03 5.03
N GLY A 26 -1.36 18.90 5.66
CA GLY A 26 -1.71 17.73 6.46
C GLY A 26 -1.81 16.43 5.67
N ILE A 27 -2.17 16.51 4.38
CA ILE A 27 -2.34 15.35 3.49
C ILE A 27 -0.98 14.74 3.17
N TYR A 28 -0.02 15.56 2.78
CA TYR A 28 1.33 15.12 2.40
C TYR A 28 2.00 14.33 3.54
N GLY A 29 1.83 14.77 4.79
CA GLY A 29 2.34 14.06 5.96
C GLY A 29 1.69 12.69 6.15
N VAL A 30 0.37 12.59 6.00
CA VAL A 30 -0.36 11.32 6.16
C VAL A 30 -0.01 10.34 5.04
N LEU A 31 0.02 10.79 3.79
CA LEU A 31 0.37 9.94 2.65
C LEU A 31 1.81 9.44 2.77
N THR A 32 2.78 10.29 3.10
CA THR A 32 4.19 9.88 3.25
C THR A 32 4.36 8.79 4.31
N ARG A 33 3.69 8.91 5.47
CA ARG A 33 3.74 7.90 6.54
C ARG A 33 3.18 6.54 6.10
N ARG A 34 2.24 6.53 5.16
CA ARG A 34 1.52 5.35 4.68
C ARG A 34 2.03 4.83 3.33
N ARG A 35 3.25 5.20 2.93
CA ARG A 35 3.86 4.85 1.63
C ARG A 35 3.04 5.31 0.43
N GLY A 36 2.23 6.36 0.60
CA GLY A 36 1.44 6.94 -0.47
C GLY A 36 2.30 7.80 -1.40
N HIS A 37 1.95 7.82 -2.68
CA HIS A 37 2.63 8.61 -3.70
C HIS A 37 1.65 9.53 -4.41
N VAL A 38 1.81 10.85 -4.22
CA VAL A 38 1.03 11.88 -4.92
C VAL A 38 1.63 12.07 -6.31
N PHE A 39 0.80 12.01 -7.35
CA PHE A 39 1.24 12.20 -8.73
C PHE A 39 0.45 13.28 -9.48
N GLU A 40 -0.70 13.71 -8.96
CA GLU A 40 -1.50 14.78 -9.56
C GLU A 40 -2.04 15.68 -8.45
N GLU A 41 -1.90 16.98 -8.67
CA GLU A 41 -2.51 18.04 -7.87
C GLU A 41 -3.18 19.02 -8.85
N ALA A 42 -4.50 19.18 -8.71
CA ALA A 42 -5.29 20.04 -9.58
C ALA A 42 -6.16 20.98 -8.73
N GLN A 43 -6.03 22.29 -8.95
CA GLN A 43 -6.93 23.26 -8.37
C GLN A 43 -8.29 23.21 -9.10
N ARG A 44 -9.39 23.19 -8.34
CA ARG A 44 -10.73 23.29 -8.92
C ARG A 44 -11.03 24.75 -9.28
N PRO A 45 -11.23 25.08 -10.57
CA PRO A 45 -11.45 26.47 -10.98
C PRO A 45 -12.69 27.08 -10.29
N GLY A 46 -12.54 28.28 -9.76
CA GLY A 46 -13.62 29.01 -9.09
C GLY A 46 -13.88 28.61 -7.64
N THR A 47 -13.11 27.69 -7.04
CA THR A 47 -13.18 27.36 -5.61
C THR A 47 -11.77 27.32 -4.99
N PRO A 48 -11.64 27.48 -3.66
CA PRO A 48 -10.35 27.32 -2.96
C PRO A 48 -9.97 25.85 -2.74
N LEU A 49 -10.58 24.92 -3.49
CA LEU A 49 -10.39 23.48 -3.32
C LEU A 49 -9.35 22.94 -4.29
N TYR A 50 -8.57 21.99 -3.80
CA TYR A 50 -7.61 21.19 -4.55
C TYR A 50 -8.07 19.74 -4.55
N ASN A 51 -7.95 19.11 -5.72
CA ASN A 51 -8.11 17.69 -5.91
C ASN A 51 -6.71 17.06 -6.03
N ILE A 52 -6.38 16.19 -5.09
CA ILE A 52 -5.10 15.48 -5.05
C ILE A 52 -5.36 14.02 -5.39
N LYS A 53 -4.62 13.48 -6.35
CA LYS A 53 -4.61 12.03 -6.61
C LYS A 53 -3.30 11.40 -6.15
N ALA A 54 -3.45 10.29 -5.45
CA ALA A 54 -2.32 9.54 -4.93
C ALA A 54 -2.57 8.03 -5.01
N TYR A 55 -1.48 7.27 -5.14
CA TYR A 55 -1.49 5.84 -4.92
C TYR A 55 -1.31 5.54 -3.43
N LEU A 56 -2.11 4.62 -2.89
CA LEU A 56 -2.05 4.18 -1.49
C LEU A 56 -2.13 2.65 -1.42
N PRO A 57 -1.14 1.95 -0.84
CA PRO A 57 -1.23 0.51 -0.63
C PRO A 57 -2.41 0.14 0.27
N VAL A 58 -3.19 -0.88 -0.09
CA VAL A 58 -4.40 -1.26 0.66
C VAL A 58 -4.09 -1.69 2.09
N ASN A 59 -2.96 -2.35 2.33
CA ASN A 59 -2.55 -2.72 3.69
C ASN A 59 -2.30 -1.49 4.58
N GLU A 60 -1.97 -0.35 3.98
CA GLU A 60 -1.73 0.92 4.66
C GLU A 60 -3.00 1.82 4.67
N SER A 61 -4.16 1.35 4.17
CA SER A 61 -5.40 2.14 4.17
C SER A 61 -6.18 2.06 5.48
N PHE A 62 -5.89 1.09 6.34
CA PHE A 62 -6.57 0.93 7.62
C PHE A 62 -6.29 2.13 8.54
N GLY A 63 -7.34 2.83 8.95
CA GLY A 63 -7.25 4.07 9.74
C GLY A 63 -6.90 5.33 8.95
N PHE A 64 -6.71 5.23 7.62
CA PHE A 64 -6.33 6.37 6.78
C PHE A 64 -7.29 7.55 6.89
N VAL A 65 -8.60 7.29 6.86
CA VAL A 65 -9.63 8.34 6.95
C VAL A 65 -9.59 9.09 8.28
N ALA A 66 -9.33 8.38 9.39
CA ALA A 66 -9.24 9.00 10.71
C ALA A 66 -8.00 9.89 10.82
N ASP A 67 -6.84 9.39 10.37
CA ASP A 67 -5.60 10.16 10.35
C ASP A 67 -5.71 11.39 9.45
N LEU A 68 -6.29 11.23 8.26
CA LEU A 68 -6.49 12.32 7.31
C LEU A 68 -7.35 13.42 7.92
N ARG A 69 -8.47 13.06 8.58
CA ARG A 69 -9.33 14.03 9.27
C ARG A 69 -8.61 14.73 10.41
N SER A 70 -7.85 14.00 11.23
CA SER A 70 -7.10 14.58 12.35
C SER A 70 -6.06 15.60 11.87
N ASN A 71 -5.37 15.32 10.76
CA ASN A 71 -4.31 16.19 10.22
C ASN A 71 -4.84 17.34 9.34
N THR A 72 -6.12 17.34 8.98
CA THR A 72 -6.76 18.37 8.14
C THR A 72 -7.92 19.08 8.83
N ALA A 73 -8.04 18.93 10.16
CA ALA A 73 -9.17 19.44 10.96
C ALA A 73 -10.55 19.05 10.39
N GLY A 74 -10.64 17.87 9.76
CA GLY A 74 -11.86 17.34 9.15
C GLY A 74 -12.22 17.92 7.79
N GLN A 75 -11.36 18.75 7.17
CA GLN A 75 -11.65 19.43 5.91
C GLN A 75 -11.32 18.60 4.66
N ALA A 76 -10.59 17.49 4.79
CA ALA A 76 -10.27 16.62 3.66
C ALA A 76 -11.30 15.47 3.51
N PHE A 77 -11.71 15.25 2.25
CA PHE A 77 -12.64 14.20 1.87
C PHE A 77 -11.94 13.22 0.92
N PRO A 78 -11.57 12.02 1.40
CA PRO A 78 -10.95 11.00 0.57
C PRO A 78 -12.00 10.12 -0.12
N GLN A 79 -11.76 9.79 -1.38
CA GLN A 79 -12.44 8.75 -2.13
C GLN A 79 -11.38 7.76 -2.63
N SER A 80 -11.59 6.47 -2.41
CA SER A 80 -10.64 5.41 -2.78
C SER A 80 -11.28 4.42 -3.73
N VAL A 81 -10.58 4.05 -4.79
CA VAL A 81 -10.97 2.98 -5.71
C VAL A 81 -9.77 2.08 -5.99
N PHE A 82 -10.00 0.78 -6.20
CA PHE A 82 -8.95 -0.13 -6.64
C PHE A 82 -8.40 0.32 -8.00
N ASP A 83 -7.08 0.36 -8.11
CA ASP A 83 -6.39 0.78 -9.34
C ASP A 83 -5.63 -0.39 -9.97
N HIS A 84 -4.62 -0.93 -9.27
CA HIS A 84 -3.80 -2.02 -9.79
C HIS A 84 -3.14 -2.85 -8.68
N TYR A 85 -2.41 -3.89 -9.10
CA TYR A 85 -1.49 -4.66 -8.26
C TYR A 85 -0.06 -4.20 -8.51
N GLN A 86 0.68 -3.95 -7.43
CA GLN A 86 2.09 -3.56 -7.46
C GLN A 86 2.94 -4.63 -6.80
N VAL A 87 4.18 -4.80 -7.28
CA VAL A 87 5.15 -5.67 -6.61
C VAL A 87 5.48 -5.12 -5.22
N LEU A 88 5.22 -5.92 -4.19
CA LEU A 88 5.66 -5.62 -2.84
C LEU A 88 7.18 -5.84 -2.76
N PRO A 89 7.97 -4.81 -2.37
CA PRO A 89 9.40 -4.96 -2.26
C PRO A 89 9.79 -6.01 -1.21
N GLY A 90 10.74 -6.87 -1.56
CA GLY A 90 11.28 -7.89 -0.68
C GLY A 90 11.03 -9.31 -1.18
N VAL A 91 11.94 -10.22 -0.82
CA VAL A 91 11.88 -11.62 -1.23
C VAL A 91 10.87 -12.37 -0.34
N PRO A 92 9.81 -12.98 -0.89
CA PRO A 92 8.76 -13.64 -0.10
C PRO A 92 9.23 -14.83 0.75
N SER A 93 10.39 -15.42 0.46
CA SER A 93 10.99 -16.50 1.26
C SER A 93 11.79 -15.98 2.46
N ASP A 94 12.21 -14.72 2.44
CA ASP A 94 12.98 -14.11 3.52
C ASP A 94 12.06 -13.43 4.53
N LYS A 95 11.98 -14.01 5.73
CA LYS A 95 11.13 -13.56 6.84
C LYS A 95 11.47 -12.16 7.36
N THR A 96 12.69 -11.68 7.10
CA THR A 96 13.09 -10.33 7.52
C THR A 96 12.43 -9.24 6.67
N THR A 97 11.95 -9.59 5.48
CA THR A 97 11.27 -8.67 4.59
C THR A 97 9.77 -8.57 4.91
N LYS A 98 9.14 -7.45 4.54
CA LYS A 98 7.68 -7.29 4.69
C LYS A 98 6.90 -8.39 3.95
N ALA A 99 7.37 -8.77 2.75
CA ALA A 99 6.76 -9.84 1.97
C ALA A 99 6.84 -11.19 2.69
N GLY A 100 8.00 -11.56 3.24
CA GLY A 100 8.16 -12.82 3.97
C GLY A 100 7.35 -12.90 5.26
N GLY A 101 7.28 -11.81 6.03
CA GLY A 101 6.46 -11.76 7.24
C GLY A 101 4.96 -11.99 6.94
N ILE A 102 4.44 -11.41 5.85
CA ILE A 102 3.05 -11.63 5.40
C ILE A 102 2.85 -13.09 4.98
N VAL A 103 3.79 -13.66 4.23
CA VAL A 103 3.71 -15.05 3.78
C VAL A 103 3.72 -16.02 4.97
N GLU A 104 4.63 -15.83 5.93
CA GLU A 104 4.71 -16.65 7.14
C GLU A 104 3.40 -16.59 7.94
N ALA A 105 2.88 -15.38 8.21
CA ALA A 105 1.62 -15.21 8.93
C ALA A 105 0.45 -15.92 8.23
N MET A 106 0.38 -15.82 6.90
CA MET A 106 -0.65 -16.50 6.11
C MET A 106 -0.49 -18.01 6.06
N ARG A 107 0.75 -18.53 6.07
CA ARG A 107 1.03 -19.98 6.13
C ARG A 107 0.63 -20.56 7.47
N ILE A 108 0.98 -19.90 8.58
CA ILE A 108 0.56 -20.29 9.93
C ILE A 108 -0.96 -20.30 10.04
N LYS A 109 -1.63 -19.24 9.55
CA LYS A 109 -3.10 -19.15 9.55
C LYS A 109 -3.76 -20.29 8.78
N LYS A 110 -3.09 -20.81 7.74
CA LYS A 110 -3.58 -21.94 6.92
C LYS A 110 -3.14 -23.32 7.47
N GLY A 111 -2.46 -23.39 8.61
CA GLY A 111 -1.95 -24.65 9.18
C GLY A 111 -0.79 -25.27 8.39
N LEU A 112 -0.09 -24.47 7.58
CA LEU A 112 1.08 -24.91 6.81
C LEU A 112 2.36 -24.68 7.61
N LYS A 113 3.46 -25.36 7.21
CA LYS A 113 4.79 -25.10 7.77
C LYS A 113 5.15 -23.61 7.60
N PRO A 114 5.64 -22.91 8.65
CA PRO A 114 5.95 -21.48 8.58
C PRO A 114 6.95 -21.13 7.48
N ASP A 115 7.96 -21.97 7.30
CA ASP A 115 8.99 -21.79 6.28
C ASP A 115 8.44 -22.08 4.87
N CYS A 116 8.88 -21.27 3.91
CA CYS A 116 8.62 -21.52 2.51
C CYS A 116 9.50 -22.70 2.06
N PRO A 117 8.96 -23.73 1.39
CA PRO A 117 9.76 -24.86 0.92
C PRO A 117 10.86 -24.40 -0.05
N ALA A 118 12.01 -25.05 0.02
CA ALA A 118 13.13 -24.73 -0.85
C ALA A 118 12.93 -25.33 -2.23
N TYR A 119 13.63 -24.81 -3.25
CA TYR A 119 13.57 -25.39 -4.59
C TYR A 119 14.07 -26.84 -4.63
N THR A 120 14.97 -27.21 -3.72
CA THR A 120 15.53 -28.57 -3.57
C THR A 120 14.46 -29.59 -3.22
N ASP A 121 13.39 -29.17 -2.53
CA ASP A 121 12.30 -30.07 -2.14
C ASP A 121 11.50 -30.56 -3.36
N TYR A 122 11.67 -29.90 -4.51
CA TYR A 122 10.96 -30.19 -5.77
C TYR A 122 11.90 -30.56 -6.92
N TYR A 123 13.21 -30.41 -6.74
CA TYR A 123 14.19 -30.62 -7.80
C TYR A 123 14.85 -31.97 -7.62
N ASP A 124 14.44 -32.94 -8.44
CA ASP A 124 15.08 -34.25 -8.48
C ASP A 124 16.31 -34.19 -9.39
N LYS A 125 17.48 -34.53 -8.84
CA LYS A 125 18.72 -34.59 -9.61
C LYS A 125 18.85 -36.00 -10.20
N LEU A 126 18.78 -36.08 -11.53
CA LEU A 126 19.14 -37.27 -12.30
C LEU A 126 20.57 -37.74 -12.01
#